data_AF-C0E463-F1
#
_entry.id   AF-C0E463-F1
#
_cell.length_a   1.000
_cell.length_b   1.000
_cell.length_c   1.000
_cell.angle_alpha   90.00
_cell.angle_beta   90.00
_cell.angle_gamma   90.00
#
_symmetry.space_group_name_H-M   'P 1'
#
loop_
_entity.id
_entity.type
_entity.pdbx_description
1 polymer ?
#
loop_
_entity_poly.entity_id
_entity_poly.type
_entity_poly.pdbx_seq_one_letter_code
_entity_poly.pdbx_strand_id
1 'polypeptide(L)'
;MLRLASRIIVVGSIILVLVLVVGGCVLEDLQWRQMMHPNWPKQETAGAEVDRAVGAAVDRYEAVLDAQWGDADCVVERCPKSSKSLPGMPSDRAEFTKEERFNLKQKAHYLSREPVSSTDLYSVVKTDAGVEAIVYVTVAKCYRSEVIWATDPHRMMLAPSTSRVGEYVVMEDAILTMKESEKYPEAFSPLYSGRKGEEPDCS
;
A
#
# COMPACT_ATOMS: atom_id res chain seq x y z
N MET A 1 9.28 36.76 37.74
CA MET A 1 8.27 36.70 36.66
C MET A 1 8.84 37.08 35.28
N LEU A 2 9.62 38.16 35.14
CA LEU A 2 10.19 38.60 33.84
C LEU A 2 11.03 37.53 33.09
N ARG A 3 11.88 36.77 33.79
CA ARG A 3 12.74 35.74 33.16
C ARG A 3 11.97 34.53 32.59
N LEU A 4 10.78 34.25 33.12
CA LEU A 4 9.94 33.15 32.65
C LEU A 4 9.23 33.55 31.35
N ALA A 5 8.72 34.78 31.29
CA ALA A 5 8.09 35.35 30.10
C ALA A 5 9.07 35.45 28.91
N SER A 6 10.30 35.91 29.10
CA SER A 6 11.32 35.91 28.04
C SER A 6 11.65 34.52 27.52
N ARG A 7 11.73 33.51 28.40
CA ARG A 7 11.99 32.12 27.97
C ARG A 7 10.84 31.56 27.15
N ILE A 8 9.60 31.85 27.53
CA ILE A 8 8.40 31.42 26.79
C ILE A 8 8.36 32.09 25.41
N ILE A 9 8.66 33.39 25.33
CA ILE A 9 8.69 34.12 24.05
C ILE A 9 9.78 33.57 23.13
N VAL A 10 10.99 33.31 23.63
CA VAL A 10 12.10 32.77 22.83
C VAL A 10 11.77 31.37 22.33
N VAL A 11 11.27 30.48 23.19
CA VAL A 11 10.89 29.11 22.79
C VAL A 11 9.73 29.13 21.80
N GLY A 12 8.70 29.95 22.03
CA GLY A 12 7.59 30.11 21.09
C GLY A 12 8.03 30.63 19.72
N SER A 13 8.97 31.58 19.70
CA SER A 13 9.54 32.13 18.45
C SER A 13 10.34 31.07 17.68
N ILE A 14 11.14 30.26 18.39
CA ILE A 14 11.91 29.16 17.76
C ILE A 14 10.96 28.12 17.17
N ILE A 15 9.91 27.73 17.89
CA ILE A 15 8.91 26.77 17.38
C ILE A 15 8.21 27.33 16.13
N LEU A 16 7.80 28.61 16.15
CA LEU A 16 7.17 29.25 15.00
C LEU A 16 8.10 29.26 13.78
N VAL A 17 9.37 29.62 13.95
CA VAL A 17 10.36 29.61 12.86
C VAL A 17 10.55 28.20 12.32
N LEU A 18 10.64 27.19 13.18
CA LEU A 18 10.76 25.80 12.74
C LEU A 18 9.53 25.35 11.94
N VAL A 19 8.31 25.68 12.37
CA VAL A 19 7.09 25.38 11.63
C VAL A 19 7.06 26.07 10.28
N LEU A 20 7.48 27.33 10.19
CA LEU A 20 7.53 28.08 8.93
C LEU A 20 8.60 27.54 7.98
N VAL A 21 9.77 27.16 8.48
CA VAL A 21 10.85 26.58 7.66
C VAL A 21 10.46 25.19 7.16
N VAL A 22 9.97 24.31 8.03
CA VAL A 22 9.52 22.96 7.63
C VAL A 22 8.32 23.06 6.70
N GLY A 23 7.33 23.89 7.03
CA GLY A 23 6.17 24.13 6.17
C GLY A 23 6.56 24.69 4.81
N GLY A 24 7.51 25.64 4.76
CA GLY A 24 8.05 26.19 3.53
C GLY A 24 8.76 25.13 2.67
N CYS A 25 9.64 24.32 3.27
CA CYS A 25 10.34 23.25 2.56
C CYS A 25 9.37 22.20 1.98
N VAL A 26 8.33 21.83 2.74
CA VAL A 26 7.30 20.87 2.28
C VAL A 26 6.48 21.47 1.14
N LEU A 27 6.09 22.75 1.25
CA LEU A 27 5.29 23.42 0.23
C LEU A 27 6.07 23.60 -1.08
N GLU A 28 7.35 23.96 -0.97
CA GLU A 28 8.25 24.13 -2.11
C GLU A 28 8.50 22.79 -2.82
N ASP A 29 8.74 21.70 -2.08
CA ASP A 29 8.90 20.36 -2.68
C ASP A 29 7.63 19.88 -3.40
N LEU A 30 6.45 20.11 -2.80
CA LEU A 30 5.16 19.84 -3.44
C LEU A 30 4.97 20.64 -4.74
N GLN A 31 5.29 21.93 -4.71
CA GLN A 31 5.22 22.80 -5.88
C GLN A 31 6.21 22.39 -6.97
N TRP A 32 7.44 22.01 -6.59
CA TRP A 32 8.48 21.56 -7.52
C TRP A 32 8.08 20.25 -8.21
N ARG A 33 7.54 19.28 -7.46
CA ARG A 33 7.01 18.03 -8.01
C ARG A 33 5.86 18.28 -8.98
N GLN A 34 4.92 19.18 -8.64
CA GLN A 34 3.82 19.55 -9.52
C GLN A 34 4.28 20.27 -10.80
N MET A 35 5.33 21.10 -10.72
CA MET A 35 5.89 21.79 -11.89
C MET A 35 6.67 20.87 -12.81
N MET A 36 7.42 19.90 -12.28
CA MET A 36 8.22 18.96 -13.09
C MET A 36 7.39 17.87 -13.74
N HIS A 37 6.31 17.45 -13.08
CA HIS A 37 5.42 16.39 -13.57
C HIS A 37 3.96 16.83 -13.47
N PRO A 38 3.54 17.83 -14.28
CA PRO A 38 2.17 18.37 -14.24
C PRO A 38 1.10 17.33 -14.63
N ASN A 39 1.52 16.20 -15.20
CA ASN A 39 0.65 15.13 -15.67
C ASN A 39 0.51 13.97 -14.68
N TRP A 40 1.24 13.98 -13.56
CA TRP A 40 1.03 12.96 -12.53
C TRP A 40 -0.35 13.14 -11.90
N PRO A 41 -1.09 12.05 -11.66
CA PRO A 41 -2.32 12.11 -10.88
C PRO A 41 -2.05 12.82 -9.56
N LYS A 42 -3.04 13.59 -9.10
CA LYS A 42 -2.96 14.15 -7.75
C LYS A 42 -3.16 13.02 -6.75
N GLN A 43 -2.34 12.99 -5.69
CA GLN A 43 -2.58 12.14 -4.55
C GLN A 43 -3.87 12.59 -3.84
N GLU A 44 -4.91 11.76 -3.87
CA GLU A 44 -6.17 11.96 -3.17
C GLU A 44 -6.24 11.11 -1.90
N THR A 45 -6.96 11.62 -0.89
CA THR A 45 -7.20 10.98 0.42
C THR A 45 -8.69 10.88 0.69
N ALA A 46 -9.13 9.77 1.29
CA ALA A 46 -10.51 9.60 1.76
C ALA A 46 -10.71 10.06 3.23
N GLY A 47 -9.65 10.56 3.85
CA GLY A 47 -9.53 10.91 5.26
C GLY A 47 -8.60 9.93 5.98
N ALA A 48 -7.77 10.45 6.90
CA ALA A 48 -6.68 9.70 7.54
C ALA A 48 -7.11 8.38 8.23
N GLU A 49 -8.35 8.32 8.75
CA GLU A 49 -8.89 7.08 9.34
C GLU A 49 -9.18 6.03 8.27
N VAL A 50 -9.79 6.45 7.14
CA VAL A 50 -10.08 5.58 6.01
C VAL A 50 -8.79 5.11 5.36
N ASP A 51 -7.84 6.02 5.12
CA ASP A 51 -6.55 5.67 4.49
C ASP A 51 -5.79 4.62 5.32
N ARG A 52 -5.78 4.76 6.66
CA ARG A 52 -5.19 3.77 7.55
C ARG A 52 -5.92 2.43 7.49
N ALA A 53 -7.25 2.44 7.48
CA ALA A 53 -8.04 1.22 7.41
C ALA A 53 -7.86 0.47 6.08
N VAL A 54 -7.77 1.22 4.98
CA VAL A 54 -7.46 0.72 3.64
C VAL A 54 -6.06 0.12 3.61
N GLY A 55 -5.06 0.85 4.09
CA GLY A 55 -3.68 0.36 4.17
C GLY A 55 -3.57 -0.94 5.00
N ALA A 56 -4.24 -1.00 6.15
CA ALA A 56 -4.27 -2.21 6.96
C ALA A 56 -5.01 -3.39 6.29
N ALA A 57 -6.03 -3.11 5.47
CA ALA A 57 -6.71 -4.15 4.70
C ALA A 57 -5.81 -4.72 3.59
N VAL A 58 -5.07 -3.84 2.90
CA VAL A 58 -4.08 -4.21 1.90
C VAL A 58 -2.96 -5.06 2.51
N ASP A 59 -2.43 -4.68 3.67
CA ASP A 59 -1.39 -5.47 4.36
C ASP A 59 -1.85 -6.90 4.68
N ARG A 60 -3.10 -7.09 5.10
CA ARG A 60 -3.67 -8.42 5.36
C ARG A 60 -3.86 -9.22 4.08
N TYR A 61 -4.25 -8.55 3.00
CA TYR A 61 -4.40 -9.15 1.68
C TYR A 61 -3.04 -9.62 1.14
N GLU A 62 -2.02 -8.77 1.16
CA GLU A 62 -0.66 -9.13 0.71
C GLU A 62 -0.05 -10.24 1.57
N ALA A 63 -0.29 -10.23 2.89
CA ALA A 63 0.15 -11.31 3.77
C ALA A 63 -0.48 -12.67 3.40
N VAL A 64 -1.71 -12.68 2.89
CA VAL A 64 -2.33 -13.90 2.37
C VAL A 64 -1.65 -14.33 1.06
N LEU A 65 -1.39 -13.41 0.14
CA LEU A 65 -0.72 -13.71 -1.13
C LEU A 65 0.71 -14.26 -0.91
N ASP A 66 1.49 -13.64 -0.01
CA ASP A 66 2.82 -14.13 0.38
C ASP A 66 2.75 -15.57 0.89
N ALA A 67 1.84 -15.85 1.83
CA ALA A 67 1.68 -17.17 2.46
C ALA A 67 1.17 -18.24 1.49
N GLN A 68 0.38 -17.86 0.49
CA GLN A 68 -0.09 -18.78 -0.54
C GLN A 68 1.04 -19.31 -1.42
N TRP A 69 2.16 -18.59 -1.51
CA TRP A 69 3.28 -19.00 -2.35
C TRP A 69 3.88 -20.34 -1.93
N GLY A 70 4.03 -20.58 -0.62
CA GLY A 70 4.55 -21.83 -0.06
C GLY A 70 3.49 -22.91 0.20
N ASP A 71 2.20 -22.57 0.14
CA ASP A 71 1.11 -23.47 0.57
C ASP A 71 0.71 -24.47 -0.53
N ALA A 72 1.11 -25.74 -0.40
CA ALA A 72 0.79 -26.78 -1.38
C ALA A 72 -0.72 -26.99 -1.64
N ASP A 73 -1.60 -26.64 -0.70
CA ASP A 73 -3.06 -26.75 -0.84
C ASP A 73 -3.68 -25.56 -1.56
N CYS A 74 -2.89 -24.55 -1.89
CA CYS A 74 -3.32 -23.39 -2.67
C CYS A 74 -2.86 -23.48 -4.12
N VAL A 75 -3.81 -23.88 -4.97
CA VAL A 75 -3.72 -23.92 -6.43
C VAL A 75 -4.90 -23.16 -7.06
N VAL A 76 -4.84 -22.92 -8.37
CA VAL A 76 -5.83 -22.12 -9.10
C VAL A 76 -7.24 -22.71 -9.05
N GLU A 77 -7.35 -24.04 -8.93
CA GLU A 77 -8.62 -24.77 -8.84
C GLU A 77 -9.23 -24.68 -7.44
N ARG A 78 -8.39 -24.63 -6.41
CA ARG A 78 -8.80 -24.61 -5.00
C ARG A 78 -7.69 -24.05 -4.13
N CYS A 79 -8.02 -23.05 -3.32
CA CYS A 79 -7.16 -22.54 -2.26
C CYS A 79 -8.03 -22.17 -1.06
N PRO A 80 -8.12 -23.01 -0.02
CA PRO A 80 -8.92 -22.72 1.17
C PRO A 80 -8.50 -21.44 1.90
N LYS A 81 -7.22 -21.08 1.75
CA LYS A 81 -6.64 -19.84 2.28
C LYS A 81 -6.61 -18.72 1.21
N SER A 82 -7.54 -18.73 0.26
CA SER A 82 -7.72 -17.61 -0.65
C SER A 82 -7.99 -16.34 0.15
N SER A 83 -7.65 -15.18 -0.40
CA SER A 83 -7.97 -13.90 0.24
C SER A 83 -9.48 -13.71 0.43
N LYS A 84 -10.32 -14.47 -0.29
CA LYS A 84 -11.78 -14.56 -0.03
C LYS A 84 -12.10 -14.97 1.40
N SER A 85 -11.27 -15.82 2.00
CA SER A 85 -11.49 -16.36 3.34
C SER A 85 -11.16 -15.35 4.45
N LEU A 86 -10.70 -14.14 4.11
CA LEU A 86 -10.47 -13.07 5.09
C LEU A 86 -11.78 -12.68 5.81
N PRO A 87 -11.75 -12.45 7.14
CA PRO A 87 -12.93 -12.07 7.89
C PRO A 87 -13.62 -10.82 7.35
N GLY A 88 -14.95 -10.90 7.19
CA GLY A 88 -15.76 -9.78 6.72
C GLY A 88 -15.79 -9.58 5.21
N MET A 89 -15.19 -10.50 4.43
CA MET A 89 -15.32 -10.50 2.97
C MET A 89 -16.80 -10.61 2.54
N PRO A 90 -17.30 -9.73 1.65
CA PRO A 90 -18.61 -9.87 1.05
C PRO A 90 -18.78 -11.21 0.32
N SER A 91 -19.98 -11.80 0.39
CA SER A 91 -20.25 -13.14 -0.16
C SER A 91 -20.12 -13.21 -1.68
N ASP A 92 -20.35 -12.09 -2.36
CA ASP A 92 -20.30 -11.92 -3.80
C ASP A 92 -18.87 -11.69 -4.34
N ARG A 93 -17.86 -11.53 -3.47
CA ARG A 93 -16.46 -11.46 -3.91
C ARG A 93 -16.08 -12.72 -4.70
N ALA A 94 -15.41 -12.54 -5.85
CA ALA A 94 -14.88 -13.63 -6.66
C ALA A 94 -13.92 -14.53 -5.86
N GLU A 95 -13.62 -15.76 -6.29
CA GLU A 95 -12.72 -16.66 -5.52
C GLU A 95 -11.27 -16.14 -5.46
N PHE A 96 -10.83 -15.40 -6.47
CA PHE A 96 -9.49 -14.80 -6.53
C PHE A 96 -9.58 -13.41 -7.14
N THR A 97 -8.71 -12.49 -6.71
CA THR A 97 -8.42 -11.27 -7.49
C THR A 97 -7.67 -11.64 -8.76
N LYS A 98 -7.46 -10.69 -9.68
CA LYS A 98 -6.66 -10.96 -10.89
C LYS A 98 -5.22 -11.29 -10.50
N GLU A 99 -4.66 -10.53 -9.56
CA GLU A 99 -3.30 -10.71 -9.07
C GLU A 99 -3.12 -12.03 -8.31
N GLU A 100 -4.01 -12.35 -7.37
CA GLU A 100 -3.97 -13.61 -6.64
C GLU A 100 -4.02 -14.82 -7.59
N ARG A 101 -4.91 -14.78 -8.59
CA ARG A 101 -4.98 -15.82 -9.63
C ARG A 101 -3.70 -15.88 -10.46
N PHE A 102 -3.11 -14.74 -10.79
CA PHE A 102 -1.86 -14.68 -11.53
C PHE A 102 -0.72 -15.33 -10.74
N ASN A 103 -0.57 -14.99 -9.47
CA ASN A 103 0.44 -15.56 -8.57
C ASN A 103 0.27 -17.06 -8.38
N LEU A 104 -0.95 -17.56 -8.21
CA LEU A 104 -1.20 -19.01 -8.15
C LEU A 104 -0.82 -19.74 -9.45
N LYS A 105 -0.99 -19.11 -10.62
CA LYS A 105 -0.52 -19.67 -11.90
C LYS A 105 1.00 -19.65 -12.02
N GLN A 106 1.65 -18.56 -11.61
CA GLN A 106 3.11 -18.43 -11.67
C GLN A 106 3.81 -19.37 -10.69
N LYS A 107 3.29 -19.49 -9.47
CA LYS A 107 3.78 -20.41 -8.45
C LYS A 107 3.97 -21.83 -8.97
N ALA A 108 3.03 -22.35 -9.77
CA ALA A 108 3.13 -23.68 -10.36
C ALA A 108 4.40 -23.88 -11.24
N HIS A 109 5.02 -22.78 -11.69
CA HIS A 109 6.21 -22.75 -12.53
C HIS A 109 7.49 -22.37 -11.78
N TYR A 110 7.40 -21.83 -10.55
CA TYR A 110 8.55 -21.36 -9.77
C TYR A 110 8.59 -22.03 -8.40
N LEU A 111 9.53 -22.97 -8.22
CA LEU A 111 9.81 -23.61 -6.93
C LEU A 111 10.71 -22.71 -6.05
N SER A 112 10.32 -21.46 -5.82
CA SER A 112 11.07 -20.55 -4.93
C SER A 112 10.44 -20.44 -3.56
N ARG A 113 11.26 -20.02 -2.59
CA ARG A 113 10.86 -19.62 -1.23
C ARG A 113 9.77 -18.54 -1.28
N GLU A 114 9.02 -18.43 -0.19
CA GLU A 114 7.95 -17.45 -0.02
C GLU A 114 8.50 -16.03 -0.24
N PRO A 115 7.85 -15.22 -1.11
CA PRO A 115 8.19 -13.82 -1.23
C PRO A 115 7.73 -13.08 0.02
N VAL A 116 8.25 -11.88 0.19
CA VAL A 116 7.79 -10.97 1.22
C VAL A 116 7.40 -9.65 0.58
N SER A 117 6.16 -9.25 0.80
CA SER A 117 5.60 -8.03 0.23
C SER A 117 5.54 -6.89 1.24
N SER A 118 5.76 -5.68 0.75
CA SER A 118 5.64 -4.43 1.49
C SER A 118 4.81 -3.44 0.68
N THR A 119 4.13 -2.52 1.36
CA THR A 119 3.12 -1.66 0.71
C THR A 119 3.28 -0.20 1.10
N ASP A 120 3.10 0.68 0.11
CA ASP A 120 2.99 2.12 0.31
C ASP A 120 1.72 2.63 -0.40
N LEU A 121 0.79 3.17 0.38
CA LEU A 121 -0.50 3.65 -0.12
C LEU A 121 -0.33 5.02 -0.77
N TYR A 122 -0.47 5.08 -2.09
CA TYR A 122 -0.33 6.32 -2.84
C TYR A 122 -1.59 7.17 -2.75
N SER A 123 -2.77 6.64 -3.10
CA SER A 123 -4.01 7.43 -3.16
C SER A 123 -5.23 6.59 -2.82
N VAL A 124 -6.23 7.22 -2.20
CA VAL A 124 -7.53 6.62 -1.89
C VAL A 124 -8.64 7.56 -2.33
N VAL A 125 -9.55 7.05 -3.16
CA VAL A 125 -10.71 7.78 -3.68
C VAL A 125 -11.98 7.04 -3.27
N LYS A 126 -12.95 7.76 -2.70
CA LYS A 126 -14.26 7.19 -2.38
C LYS A 126 -15.03 6.87 -3.66
N THR A 127 -15.70 5.72 -3.66
CA THR A 127 -16.60 5.28 -4.73
C THR A 127 -17.96 4.93 -4.14
N ASP A 128 -18.96 4.68 -4.98
CA ASP A 128 -20.29 4.27 -4.51
C ASP A 128 -20.28 2.93 -3.75
N ALA A 129 -19.31 2.06 -4.05
CA ALA A 129 -19.19 0.72 -3.47
C ALA A 129 -18.14 0.61 -2.35
N GLY A 130 -17.37 1.66 -2.08
CA GLY A 130 -16.29 1.65 -1.11
C GLY A 130 -15.20 2.64 -1.49
N VAL A 131 -14.01 2.14 -1.82
CA VAL A 131 -12.88 2.97 -2.27
C VAL A 131 -12.10 2.32 -3.42
N GLU A 132 -11.51 3.15 -4.26
CA GLU A 132 -10.42 2.78 -5.15
C GLU A 132 -9.10 3.24 -4.51
N ALA A 133 -8.10 2.37 -4.48
CA ALA A 133 -6.77 2.69 -3.99
C ALA A 133 -5.70 2.45 -5.07
N ILE A 134 -4.72 3.34 -5.11
CA ILE A 134 -3.45 3.08 -5.79
C ILE A 134 -2.42 2.74 -4.72
N VAL A 135 -1.85 1.55 -4.83
CA VAL A 135 -0.92 0.98 -3.85
C VAL A 135 0.36 0.59 -4.55
N TYR A 136 1.51 0.99 -4.01
CA TYR A 136 2.79 0.49 -4.47
C TYR A 136 3.10 -0.77 -3.68
N VAL A 137 3.11 -1.90 -4.37
CA VAL A 137 3.46 -3.20 -3.77
C VAL A 137 4.89 -3.50 -4.17
N THR A 138 5.74 -3.63 -3.16
CA THR A 138 7.14 -4.01 -3.32
C THR A 138 7.32 -5.44 -2.86
N VAL A 139 7.65 -6.33 -3.78
CA VAL A 139 7.84 -7.76 -3.54
C VAL A 139 9.33 -8.07 -3.52
N ALA A 140 9.81 -8.61 -2.40
CA ALA A 140 11.12 -9.21 -2.27
C ALA A 140 11.03 -10.71 -2.54
N LYS A 141 11.89 -11.24 -3.42
CA LYS A 141 11.95 -12.67 -3.70
C LYS A 141 13.38 -13.15 -3.87
N CYS A 142 13.59 -14.43 -3.60
CA CYS A 142 14.89 -15.05 -3.84
C CYS A 142 15.06 -15.40 -5.32
N TYR A 143 16.16 -14.94 -5.90
CA TYR A 143 16.68 -15.44 -7.15
C TYR A 143 18.05 -16.07 -6.90
N ARG A 144 18.10 -17.40 -6.91
CA ARG A 144 19.26 -18.16 -6.42
C ARG A 144 19.54 -17.79 -4.95
N SER A 145 20.71 -17.24 -4.66
CA SER A 145 21.14 -16.82 -3.32
C SER A 145 21.03 -15.32 -3.07
N GLU A 146 20.40 -14.58 -3.99
CA GLU A 146 20.26 -13.11 -3.91
C GLU A 146 18.79 -12.72 -3.75
N VAL A 147 18.56 -11.64 -2.98
CA VAL A 147 17.25 -11.00 -2.87
C VAL A 147 17.09 -10.02 -4.03
N ILE A 148 16.01 -10.18 -4.80
CA ILE A 148 15.61 -9.21 -5.82
C ILE A 148 14.30 -8.55 -5.43
N TRP A 149 14.17 -7.27 -5.78
CA TRP A 149 13.03 -6.44 -5.44
C TRP A 149 12.33 -6.00 -6.72
N ALA A 150 11.01 -6.00 -6.70
CA ALA A 150 10.18 -5.40 -7.74
C ALA A 150 9.10 -4.57 -7.07
N THR A 151 8.92 -3.34 -7.53
CA THR A 151 7.86 -2.45 -7.07
C THR A 151 6.95 -2.15 -8.22
N ASP A 152 5.69 -2.54 -8.10
CA ASP A 152 4.66 -2.30 -9.08
C ASP A 152 3.52 -1.50 -8.42
N PRO A 153 2.94 -0.49 -9.10
CA PRO A 153 1.73 0.15 -8.63
C PRO A 153 0.51 -0.68 -9.04
N HIS A 154 -0.36 -0.92 -8.08
CA HIS A 154 -1.60 -1.67 -8.21
C HIS A 154 -2.80 -0.73 -8.13
N ARG A 155 -3.84 -1.05 -8.88
CA ARG A 155 -5.18 -0.50 -8.67
C ARG A 155 -6.00 -1.53 -7.93
N MET A 156 -6.40 -1.19 -6.72
CA MET A 156 -7.21 -2.05 -5.86
C MET A 156 -8.58 -1.43 -5.62
N MET A 157 -9.63 -2.25 -5.69
CA MET A 157 -10.98 -1.87 -5.25
C MET A 157 -11.23 -2.51 -3.90
N LEU A 158 -11.64 -1.71 -2.91
CA LEU A 158 -11.93 -2.18 -1.57
C LEU A 158 -13.37 -1.85 -1.18
N ALA A 159 -14.01 -2.79 -0.48
CA ALA A 159 -15.34 -2.62 0.10
C ALA A 159 -15.24 -2.57 1.63
N PRO A 160 -16.21 -1.92 2.32
CA PRO A 160 -16.33 -2.04 3.76
C PRO A 160 -16.49 -3.51 4.20
N SER A 161 -15.84 -3.87 5.29
CA SER A 161 -15.95 -5.20 5.89
C SER A 161 -17.37 -5.44 6.41
N THR A 162 -17.93 -6.61 6.11
CA THR A 162 -19.26 -7.03 6.60
C THR A 162 -19.23 -7.44 8.08
N SER A 163 -18.05 -7.62 8.66
CA SER A 163 -17.88 -8.09 10.04
C SER A 163 -17.53 -6.99 11.04
N ARG A 164 -16.90 -5.89 10.58
CA ARG A 164 -16.40 -4.81 11.44
C ARG A 164 -16.50 -3.46 10.76
N VAL A 165 -17.17 -2.53 11.44
CA VAL A 165 -17.29 -1.14 10.99
C VAL A 165 -15.92 -0.47 10.97
N GLY A 166 -15.64 0.30 9.91
CA GLY A 166 -14.38 1.01 9.75
C GLY A 166 -13.22 0.15 9.23
N GLU A 167 -13.43 -1.15 9.01
CA GLU A 167 -12.46 -2.00 8.32
C GLU A 167 -12.85 -2.17 6.84
N TYR A 168 -11.86 -2.47 5.99
CA TYR A 168 -12.03 -2.74 4.57
C TYR A 168 -11.52 -4.13 4.20
N VAL A 169 -11.92 -4.62 3.05
CA VAL A 169 -11.40 -5.85 2.42
C VAL A 169 -11.14 -5.59 0.94
N VAL A 170 -10.07 -6.20 0.40
CA VAL A 170 -9.71 -6.08 -1.03
C VAL A 170 -10.63 -6.96 -1.87
N MET A 171 -11.37 -6.32 -2.77
CA MET A 171 -12.33 -6.97 -3.67
C MET A 171 -11.69 -7.31 -5.01
N GLU A 172 -10.94 -6.35 -5.55
CA GLU A 172 -10.19 -6.49 -6.80
C GLU A 172 -8.79 -5.94 -6.63
N ASP A 173 -7.87 -6.52 -7.37
CA ASP A 173 -6.47 -6.11 -7.44
C ASP A 173 -5.95 -6.40 -8.85
N ALA A 174 -5.29 -5.41 -9.44
CA ALA A 174 -4.64 -5.48 -10.72
C ALA A 174 -3.39 -4.58 -10.73
N ILE A 175 -2.26 -5.17 -11.12
CA ILE A 175 -1.04 -4.42 -11.48
C ILE A 175 -1.37 -3.45 -12.62
N LEU A 176 -0.96 -2.20 -12.48
CA LEU A 176 -1.06 -1.21 -13.55
C LEU A 176 -0.16 -1.61 -14.71
N THR A 177 -0.64 -1.42 -15.94
CA THR A 177 0.21 -1.65 -17.11
C THR A 177 1.39 -0.67 -17.12
N MET A 178 2.48 -1.02 -17.80
CA MET A 178 3.67 -0.15 -17.89
C MET A 178 3.31 1.31 -18.27
N LYS A 179 2.42 1.50 -19.25
CA LYS A 179 1.94 2.82 -19.69
C LYS A 179 1.11 3.56 -18.63
N GLU A 180 0.42 2.84 -17.75
CA GLU A 180 -0.30 3.43 -16.63
C GLU A 180 0.65 3.77 -15.48
N SER A 181 1.60 2.89 -15.17
CA SER A 181 2.62 3.07 -14.13
C SER A 181 3.50 4.28 -14.39
N GLU A 182 3.86 4.57 -15.65
CA GLU A 182 4.61 5.77 -16.08
C GLU A 182 3.95 7.09 -15.65
N LYS A 183 2.65 7.08 -15.35
CA LYS A 183 1.91 8.26 -14.91
C LYS A 183 2.05 8.52 -13.42
N TYR A 184 2.57 7.58 -12.63
CA TYR A 184 2.67 7.73 -11.19
C TYR A 184 4.11 8.02 -10.76
N PRO A 185 4.33 8.72 -9.64
CA PRO A 185 5.67 9.08 -9.19
C PRO A 185 6.50 7.87 -8.74
N GLU A 186 7.80 7.87 -9.02
CA GLU A 186 8.71 6.87 -8.44
C GLU A 186 8.89 7.05 -6.92
N ALA A 187 8.72 8.27 -6.41
CA ALA A 187 8.83 8.60 -4.99
C ALA A 187 7.74 9.58 -4.54
N PHE A 188 7.10 9.26 -3.42
CA PHE A 188 6.01 10.05 -2.82
C PHE A 188 5.99 9.89 -1.30
N SER A 189 5.26 10.77 -0.62
CA SER A 189 4.93 10.57 0.79
C SER A 189 3.66 9.71 0.88
N PRO A 190 3.72 8.49 1.41
CA PRO A 190 2.57 7.59 1.43
C PRO A 190 1.53 8.06 2.44
N LEU A 191 0.25 7.84 2.12
CA LEU A 191 -0.86 8.03 3.05
C LEU A 191 -0.82 7.01 4.20
N TYR A 192 -0.23 5.84 3.91
CA TYR A 192 0.03 4.77 4.84
C TYR A 192 1.24 3.98 4.33
N SER A 193 2.28 3.85 5.15
CA SER A 193 3.35 2.87 4.93
C SER A 193 3.00 1.61 5.70
N GLY A 194 2.79 0.53 4.97
CA GLY A 194 2.34 -0.74 5.50
C GLY A 194 3.46 -1.63 5.98
N ARG A 195 3.20 -2.92 5.85
CA ARG A 195 4.09 -3.99 6.30
C ARG A 195 5.50 -3.76 5.75
N LYS A 196 6.48 -3.65 6.63
CA LYS A 196 7.89 -3.81 6.27
C LYS A 196 8.25 -5.26 6.52
N GLY A 197 8.29 -6.03 5.44
CA GLY A 197 8.76 -7.40 5.50
C GLY A 197 10.21 -7.48 5.95
N GLU A 198 10.55 -8.51 6.72
CA GLU A 198 11.95 -8.95 6.81
C GLU A 198 12.37 -9.50 5.44
N GLU A 199 13.63 -9.29 5.05
CA GLU A 199 14.13 -9.84 3.79
C GLU A 199 13.96 -11.37 3.79
N PRO A 200 13.51 -11.98 2.68
CA PRO A 200 13.41 -13.43 2.61
C PRO A 200 14.79 -14.05 2.78
N ASP A 201 14.88 -15.13 3.57
CA ASP A 201 16.11 -15.91 3.67
C ASP A 201 16.37 -16.61 2.33
N CYS A 202 17.46 -16.25 1.63
CA CYS A 202 17.88 -16.85 0.36
C CYS A 202 19.10 -17.77 0.46
N SER A 203 19.58 -18.06 1.69
CA SER A 203 20.78 -18.87 1.94
C SER A 203 20.59 -20.39 1.83
#